data_AF-A0A5P8AR82-F1
#
_entry.id   AF-A0A5P8AR82-F1
#
_cell.length_a   1.000
_cell.length_b   1.000
_cell.length_c   1.000
_cell.angle_alpha   90.00
_cell.angle_beta   90.00
_cell.angle_gamma   90.00
#
_symmetry.space_group_name_H-M   'P 1'
#
loop_
_entity.id
_entity.type
_entity.pdbx_description
1 polymer ?
#
loop_
_entity_poly.entity_id
_entity_poly.type
_entity_poly.pdbx_seq_one_letter_code
_entity_poly.pdbx_strand_id
1 'polypeptide(L)'
;MRYHLLSTFDEIYIINLHGDLRKKDGSIDENIFDIQIEVAIGIFIKYKDEAKKNKLANMFYKSIRGKRKEKYKFLSKNTILTTNFKNLECKILIIFLLKKIYQVRIQK
;
A
#
# COMPACT_ATOMS: atom_id res chain seq x y z
N MET A 1 -5.70 -3.99 13.35
CA MET A 1 -4.48 -3.37 12.78
C MET A 1 -4.77 -2.15 11.91
N ARG A 2 -5.37 -2.27 10.70
CA ARG A 2 -5.51 -1.13 9.76
C ARG A 2 -6.24 0.09 10.32
N TYR A 3 -7.37 -0.14 11.00
CA TYR A 3 -8.10 0.94 11.69
C TYR A 3 -7.24 1.67 12.73
N HIS A 4 -6.48 0.91 13.52
CA HIS A 4 -5.58 1.48 14.52
C HIS A 4 -4.48 2.34 13.88
N LEU A 5 -3.89 1.91 12.77
CA LEU A 5 -2.91 2.73 12.04
C LEU A 5 -3.56 4.04 11.55
N LEU A 6 -4.75 3.96 10.97
CA LEU A 6 -5.51 5.13 10.51
C LEU A 6 -5.90 6.07 11.65
N SER A 7 -6.14 5.56 12.87
CA SER A 7 -6.49 6.40 14.02
C SER A 7 -5.27 6.95 14.77
N THR A 8 -4.06 6.47 14.47
CA THR A 8 -2.83 6.84 15.21
C THR A 8 -1.97 7.87 14.49
N PHE A 9 -1.96 7.80 13.16
CA PHE A 9 -1.15 8.63 12.29
C PHE A 9 -2.01 9.68 11.59
N ASP A 10 -1.38 10.75 11.12
CA ASP A 10 -2.05 11.81 10.37
C ASP A 10 -2.02 11.53 8.87
N GLU A 11 -0.91 10.96 8.39
CA GLU A 11 -0.71 10.61 7.00
C GLU A 11 -0.02 9.25 6.87
N ILE A 12 -0.46 8.48 5.88
CA ILE A 12 0.07 7.16 5.59
C ILE A 12 0.34 7.06 4.10
N TYR A 13 1.59 6.78 3.73
CA TYR A 13 2.00 6.52 2.36
C TYR A 13 2.34 5.05 2.20
N ILE A 14 1.74 4.40 1.22
CA ILE A 14 1.97 3.00 0.89
C ILE A 14 2.40 2.89 -0.56
N ILE A 15 3.60 2.36 -0.78
CA ILE A 15 4.08 1.96 -2.09
C ILE A 15 4.07 0.44 -2.12
N ASN A 16 3.09 -0.14 -2.81
CA ASN A 16 3.03 -1.57 -3.02
C ASN A 16 3.92 -1.97 -4.20
N LEU A 17 4.90 -2.83 -3.93
CA LEU A 17 5.88 -3.32 -4.90
C LEU A 17 5.51 -4.69 -5.48
N HIS A 18 4.37 -5.28 -5.09
CA HIS A 18 3.92 -6.59 -5.56
C HIS A 18 4.99 -7.67 -5.39
N GLY A 19 5.11 -8.60 -6.35
CA GLY A 19 6.07 -9.70 -6.30
C GLY A 19 5.61 -10.92 -5.50
N ASP A 20 4.30 -11.18 -5.42
CA ASP A 20 3.80 -12.47 -4.91
C ASP A 20 4.02 -13.56 -5.95
N LEU A 21 5.05 -14.38 -5.77
CA LEU A 21 5.39 -15.47 -6.68
C LEU A 21 4.41 -16.65 -6.58
N ARG A 22 3.53 -16.68 -5.58
CA ARG A 22 2.52 -17.74 -5.41
C ARG A 22 1.32 -17.52 -6.33
N LYS A 23 1.08 -16.27 -6.77
CA LYS A 23 0.06 -15.95 -7.76
C LYS A 23 0.55 -16.28 -9.15
N LYS A 24 0.02 -17.36 -9.73
CA LYS A 24 0.31 -17.78 -11.11
C LYS A 24 -0.53 -16.97 -12.11
N ASP A 25 -0.32 -15.66 -12.16
CA ASP A 25 -1.07 -14.75 -13.04
C ASP A 25 -0.37 -14.56 -14.41
N GLY A 26 0.71 -15.30 -14.69
CA GLY A 26 1.45 -15.27 -15.97
C GLY A 26 2.24 -13.98 -16.25
N SER A 27 2.07 -12.94 -15.43
CA SER A 27 2.82 -11.69 -15.55
C SER A 27 4.22 -11.79 -14.97
N ILE A 28 5.21 -11.21 -15.66
CA ILE A 28 6.59 -11.06 -15.16
C ILE A 28 6.61 -9.95 -14.10
N ASP A 29 6.14 -10.28 -12.90
CA ASP A 29 6.19 -9.39 -11.74
C ASP A 29 7.17 -9.95 -10.70
N GLU A 30 8.39 -9.41 -10.70
CA GLU A 30 9.47 -9.94 -9.88
C GLU A 30 9.46 -9.30 -8.50
N ASN A 31 9.67 -10.09 -7.46
CA ASN A 31 9.92 -9.57 -6.13
C ASN A 31 11.26 -8.83 -6.08
N ILE A 32 11.33 -7.72 -5.33
CA ILE A 32 12.59 -6.98 -5.16
C ILE A 32 13.61 -7.72 -4.29
N PHE A 33 13.14 -8.60 -3.41
CA PHE A 33 13.96 -9.52 -2.60
C PHE A 33 13.84 -10.95 -3.13
N ASP A 34 14.74 -11.83 -2.70
CA ASP A 34 14.68 -13.26 -3.04
C ASP A 34 13.70 -14.01 -2.13
N ILE A 35 12.45 -13.53 -2.08
CA ILE A 35 11.35 -14.09 -1.28
C ILE A 35 10.08 -14.22 -2.12
N GLN A 36 9.17 -15.10 -1.70
CA GLN A 36 7.95 -15.41 -2.45
C GLN A 36 6.75 -14.50 -2.14
N ILE A 37 6.77 -13.81 -0.99
CA ILE A 37 5.63 -13.01 -0.51
C ILE A 37 5.76 -11.57 -1.01
N GLU A 38 4.62 -10.96 -1.35
CA GLU A 38 4.53 -9.54 -1.73
C GLU A 38 5.12 -8.58 -0.68
N VAL A 39 5.72 -7.50 -1.19
CA VAL A 39 6.39 -6.49 -0.37
C VAL A 39 5.81 -5.11 -0.64
N ALA A 40 5.70 -4.30 0.40
CA ALA A 40 5.33 -2.90 0.30
C ALA A 40 6.20 -2.04 1.23
N ILE A 41 6.38 -0.78 0.86
CA ILE A 41 6.99 0.25 1.70
C ILE A 41 5.86 1.07 2.34
N GLY A 42 5.85 1.13 3.66
CA GLY A 42 4.90 1.93 4.44
C GLY A 42 5.63 3.06 5.17
N ILE A 43 5.16 4.29 4.98
CA ILE A 43 5.67 5.48 5.67
C ILE A 43 4.50 6.08 6.45
N PHE A 44 4.68 6.24 7.75
CA PHE A 44 3.63 6.66 8.68
C PHE A 44 4.07 7.93 9.39
N ILE A 45 3.31 9.01 9.21
CA ILE A 45 3.65 10.34 9.71
C ILE A 45 2.69 10.71 10.82
N LYS A 46 3.25 11.13 11.96
CA LYS A 46 2.51 11.69 13.10
C LYS A 46 3.06 13.06 13.42
N TYR A 47 2.23 14.08 13.32
CA TYR A 47 2.57 15.44 13.70
C TYR A 47 2.46 15.61 15.22
N LYS A 48 3.25 16.53 15.78
CA LYS A 48 3.24 16.79 17.23
C LYS A 48 1.97 17.52 17.68
N ASP A 49 1.27 18.18 16.76
CA ASP A 49 0.11 19.02 17.06
C ASP A 49 -1.14 18.20 17.34
N GLU A 50 -1.75 18.43 18.51
CA GLU A 50 -2.90 17.66 18.99
C GLU A 50 -4.22 17.97 18.27
N ALA A 51 -4.25 18.99 17.41
CA ALA A 51 -5.46 19.49 16.75
C ALA A 51 -6.14 18.46 15.81
N LYS A 52 -5.46 17.35 15.48
CA LYS A 52 -5.98 16.29 14.60
C LYS A 52 -6.42 15.01 15.32
N LYS A 53 -6.43 14.97 16.66
CA LYS A 53 -6.71 13.76 17.48
C LYS A 53 -8.01 12.98 17.13
N ASN A 54 -8.99 13.61 16.48
CA ASN A 54 -10.29 13.01 16.16
C ASN A 54 -10.53 12.72 14.67
N LYS A 55 -9.50 12.78 13.80
CA LYS A 55 -9.63 12.48 12.37
C LYS A 55 -8.82 11.24 11.99
N LEU A 56 -9.33 10.46 11.05
CA LEU A 56 -8.57 9.36 10.44
C LEU A 56 -7.48 9.92 9.53
N ALA A 57 -6.37 9.20 9.42
CA ALA A 57 -5.24 9.53 8.58
C ALA A 57 -5.63 9.69 7.11
N ASN A 58 -4.96 10.61 6.41
CA ASN A 58 -4.97 10.63 4.95
C ASN A 58 -4.13 9.48 4.41
N MET A 59 -4.67 8.71 3.47
CA MET A 59 -3.99 7.54 2.92
C MET A 59 -3.62 7.74 1.45
N PHE A 60 -2.34 7.59 1.16
CA PHE A 60 -1.76 7.73 -0.16
C PHE A 60 -1.22 6.39 -0.63
N TYR A 61 -1.63 5.94 -1.81
CA TYR A 61 -1.27 4.63 -2.33
C TYR A 61 -0.70 4.70 -3.74
N LYS A 62 0.38 3.96 -3.94
CA LYS A 62 0.98 3.70 -5.24
C LYS A 62 1.21 2.20 -5.40
N SER A 63 1.04 1.72 -6.64
CA SER A 63 1.23 0.33 -7.02
C SER A 63 2.25 0.26 -8.14
N ILE A 64 3.28 -0.58 -7.99
CA ILE A 64 4.38 -0.73 -8.94
C ILE A 64 4.56 -2.22 -9.24
N ARG A 65 4.42 -2.59 -10.51
CA ARG A 65 4.62 -3.95 -11.02
C ARG A 65 5.71 -3.96 -12.09
N GLY A 66 6.28 -5.12 -12.34
CA GLY A 66 7.27 -5.34 -13.40
C GLY A 66 8.54 -5.98 -12.88
N LYS A 67 9.63 -5.79 -13.63
CA LYS A 67 10.94 -6.41 -13.31
C LYS A 67 11.59 -5.75 -12.10
N ARG A 68 12.40 -6.52 -11.39
CA ARG A 68 13.15 -6.06 -10.20
C ARG A 68 13.97 -4.81 -10.49
N LYS A 69 14.69 -4.78 -11.62
CA LYS A 69 15.52 -3.63 -12.03
C LYS A 69 14.71 -2.34 -12.22
N GLU A 70 13.51 -2.44 -12.78
CA GLU A 70 12.63 -1.28 -13.02
C GLU A 70 12.08 -0.74 -11.71
N LYS A 71 11.70 -1.63 -10.79
CA LYS A 71 11.27 -1.26 -9.43
C LYS A 71 12.38 -0.50 -8.69
N TYR A 72 13.61 -1.01 -8.72
CA TYR A 72 14.75 -0.29 -8.12
C TYR A 72 15.02 1.07 -8.77
N LYS A 73 14.98 1.14 -10.11
CA LYS A 73 15.16 2.40 -10.84
C LYS A 73 14.07 3.42 -10.52
N PHE A 74 12.84 2.97 -10.29
CA PHE A 74 11.77 3.85 -9.84
C PHE A 74 12.05 4.37 -8.44
N LEU A 75 12.39 3.49 -7.50
CA LEU A 75 12.64 3.84 -6.10
C LEU A 75 13.86 4.75 -5.93
N SER A 76 14.90 4.60 -6.75
CA SER A 76 16.09 5.45 -6.70
C SER A 76 15.85 6.87 -7.24
N LYS A 77 14.88 7.02 -8.16
CA LYS A 77 14.61 8.30 -8.85
C LYS A 77 13.53 9.12 -8.18
N ASN A 78 12.57 8.47 -7.50
CA ASN A 78 11.41 9.14 -6.96
C ASN A 78 11.50 9.28 -5.45
N THR A 79 11.06 10.42 -4.95
CA THR A 79 10.83 10.67 -3.52
C THR A 79 9.34 10.71 -3.23
N ILE A 80 8.98 10.87 -1.96
CA ILE A 80 7.57 10.99 -1.53
C ILE A 80 6.89 12.18 -2.22
N LEU A 81 7.62 13.29 -2.41
CA LEU A 81 7.08 14.52 -2.99
C LEU A 81 6.92 14.43 -4.52
N THR A 82 7.81 13.72 -5.20
CA THR A 82 7.77 13.59 -6.67
C THR A 82 6.86 12.46 -7.14
N THR A 83 6.55 11.51 -6.26
CA THR A 83 5.71 10.36 -6.60
C THR A 83 4.25 10.77 -6.70
N ASN A 84 3.63 10.51 -7.85
CA ASN A 84 2.19 10.70 -8.00
C ASN A 84 1.41 9.56 -7.30
N PHE A 85 0.95 9.84 -6.08
CA PHE A 85 0.13 8.96 -5.26
C PHE A 85 -1.37 9.16 -5.52
N LYS A 86 -2.11 8.06 -5.46
CA LYS A 86 -3.57 8.12 -5.41
C LYS A 86 -4.01 8.32 -3.96
N ASN A 87 -4.76 9.39 -3.70
CA ASN A 87 -5.44 9.56 -2.42
C ASN A 87 -6.59 8.55 -2.31
N LEU A 88 -6.62 7.80 -1.22
CA LEU A 88 -7.66 6.85 -0.89
C LEU A 88 -8.48 7.40 0.27
N GLU A 89 -9.68 7.88 -0.02
CA GLU A 89 -10.61 8.28 1.02
C GLU A 89 -10.99 7.06 1.89
N CYS A 90 -10.74 7.18 3.19
CA CYS A 90 -10.89 6.07 4.12
C CYS A 90 -12.34 5.61 4.34
N LYS A 91 -13.36 6.35 3.86
CA LYS A 91 -14.75 5.87 3.78
C LYS A 91 -14.88 4.59 2.95
N ILE A 92 -14.06 4.47 1.90
CA ILE A 92 -14.08 3.35 0.95
C ILE A 92 -13.25 2.16 1.45
N LEU A 93 -12.29 2.38 2.37
CA LEU A 93 -11.36 1.32 2.82
C LEU A 93 -12.05 0.19 3.60
N ILE A 94 -13.09 0.52 4.39
CA ILE A 94 -13.91 -0.47 5.09
C ILE A 94 -14.66 -1.35 4.08
N ILE A 95 -15.19 -0.76 3.01
CA ILE A 95 -15.91 -1.48 1.93
C ILE A 95 -14.95 -2.32 1.07
N PHE A 96 -13.75 -1.80 0.76
CA PHE A 96 -12.74 -2.55 0.01
C PHE A 96 -12.28 -3.81 0.76
N LEU A 97 -12.20 -3.75 2.09
CA LEU A 97 -11.95 -4.90 2.95
C LEU A 97 -13.06 -5.96 2.83
N LEU A 98 -14.32 -5.52 2.93
CA LEU A 98 -15.48 -6.42 2.89
C LEU A 98 -15.55 -7.13 1.54
N LYS A 99 -15.41 -6.43 0.41
CA LYS A 99 -15.45 -7.04 -0.93
C LYS A 99 -14.43 -8.16 -1.12
N LYS A 100 -13.21 -8.02 -0.57
CA LYS A 100 -12.17 -9.06 -0.66
C LYS A 100 -12.46 -10.27 0.23
N ILE A 101 -13.10 -10.08 1.38
CA ILE A 101 -13.56 -11.18 2.26
C ILE A 101 -14.71 -11.96 1.61
N TYR A 102 -15.64 -11.28 0.92
CA TYR A 102 -16.74 -11.93 0.21
C TYR A 102 -16.27 -12.76 -0.99
N GLN A 103 -15.30 -12.27 -1.78
CA GLN A 103 -14.77 -13.04 -2.92
C GLN A 103 -14.06 -14.33 -2.50
N VAL A 104 -13.42 -14.36 -1.32
CA VAL A 104 -12.76 -15.57 -0.78
C VAL A 104 -13.78 -16.61 -0.29
N ARG A 105 -15.00 -16.19 0.07
CA ARG A 105 -16.06 -17.10 0.57
C ARG A 105 -16.87 -17.81 -0.51
N ILE A 106 -16.80 -17.37 -1.76
CA ILE A 106 -17.58 -17.95 -2.88
C ILE A 106 -16.80 -19.06 -3.62
N GLN A 107 -15.54 -19.33 -3.24
CA GLN A 107 -14.71 -20.39 -3.83
C GLN A 107 -14.56 -21.63 -2.92
N LYS A 108 -15.56 -21.92 -2.09
CA LYS A 108 -15.65 -23.17 -1.33
C LYS A 108 -16.93 -23.91 -1.67
#